data_AF-A0AAW0Q501-F1
#
_entry.id   AF-A0AAW0Q501-F1
#
_cell.length_a   1.000
_cell.length_b   1.000
_cell.length_c   1.000
_cell.angle_alpha   90.00
_cell.angle_beta   90.00
_cell.angle_gamma   90.00
#
_symmetry.space_group_name_H-M   'P 1'
#
loop_
_entity.id
_entity.type
_entity.pdbx_description
1 polymer ?
#
loop_
_entity_poly.entity_id
_entity_poly.type
_entity_poly.pdbx_seq_one_letter_code
_entity_poly.pdbx_strand_id
1 'polypeptide(L)'
;MLSRFPETRLAELLRCSLTAPEEILTLCDDYDCETGEFYFDRDPEAFKCITELYFYGEIHMKRGICPMCFLKELEYWRIGPECLDDCCKCHLQEVQDELAEIAEKVRTLLVDREGDPHAGGWQRFQAALWRLMEKPESSLPAHIIAIVSFVFILVSSVVMCVGTVPELQVEDAEGTLTEHPTLERIETVCIGWFTLEYVLRLVSAPHKLKFVLAFMNIIDFMAIMPFYVVLVLTSFGAGVMELANVQQAVQALRIMRIARIFKLARHSSGLQTLTSALKSSFKELGLLLMYMGVGVFLFSALGYTMEQNHPDTLFTSIPQSFWWAVITMTTVGYGDVYPKTTLGRCNAAISFLCGVIAIALPIHPIINNFVLFYNKQQVLETAAKHEIELMQLRSCQAERALTCASGGEGSSACHSDTFLPLLREPRGPGVRSSSADTSFETTAEASELFSS
;
A
#
# COMPACT_ATOMS: atom_id res chain seq x y z
N MET A 1 -40.53 7.82 -28.58
CA MET A 1 -39.64 7.84 -27.40
C MET A 1 -38.31 7.18 -27.74
N LEU A 2 -38.30 5.88 -28.09
CA LEU A 2 -37.12 5.16 -28.60
C LEU A 2 -36.51 5.80 -29.87
N SER A 3 -37.33 6.45 -30.69
CA SER A 3 -36.90 7.19 -31.89
C SER A 3 -35.97 8.38 -31.62
N ARG A 4 -35.83 8.82 -30.35
CA ARG A 4 -34.93 9.90 -29.96
C ARG A 4 -33.45 9.48 -30.00
N PHE A 5 -33.18 8.17 -29.90
CA PHE A 5 -31.83 7.59 -29.96
C PHE A 5 -31.81 6.42 -30.96
N PRO A 6 -31.78 6.70 -32.28
CA PRO A 6 -31.99 5.69 -33.33
C PRO A 6 -30.84 4.68 -33.47
N GLU A 7 -29.66 4.98 -32.91
CA GLU A 7 -28.48 4.10 -32.97
C GLU A 7 -28.46 3.03 -31.87
N THR A 8 -29.39 3.11 -30.92
CA THR A 8 -29.49 2.18 -29.79
C THR A 8 -30.15 0.86 -30.20
N ARG A 9 -29.77 -0.24 -29.55
CA ARG A 9 -30.32 -1.57 -29.84
C ARG A 9 -31.84 -1.65 -29.67
N LEU A 10 -32.41 -0.95 -28.68
CA LEU A 10 -33.88 -0.92 -28.48
C LEU A 10 -34.61 -0.19 -29.62
N ALA A 11 -34.01 0.86 -30.18
CA ALA A 11 -34.59 1.57 -31.32
C ALA A 11 -34.49 0.74 -32.61
N GLU A 12 -33.41 -0.02 -32.78
CA GLU A 12 -33.22 -0.96 -33.87
C GLU A 12 -34.21 -2.12 -33.81
N LEU A 13 -34.44 -2.71 -32.63
CA LEU A 13 -35.46 -3.74 -32.40
C LEU A 13 -36.86 -3.29 -32.83
N LEU A 14 -37.25 -2.06 -32.48
CA LEU A 14 -38.54 -1.49 -32.90
C LEU A 14 -38.62 -1.30 -34.42
N ARG A 15 -37.49 -1.03 -35.10
CA ARG A 15 -37.47 -0.93 -36.56
C ARG A 15 -37.59 -2.31 -37.19
N CYS A 16 -36.81 -3.29 -36.73
CA CYS A 16 -36.84 -4.65 -37.24
C CYS A 16 -38.21 -5.31 -37.06
N SER A 17 -38.92 -5.05 -35.95
CA SER A 17 -40.29 -5.55 -35.77
C SER A 17 -41.28 -5.04 -36.82
N LEU A 18 -41.00 -3.90 -37.45
CA LEU A 18 -41.85 -3.30 -38.50
C LEU A 18 -41.42 -3.69 -39.91
N THR A 19 -40.13 -3.92 -40.16
CA THR A 19 -39.60 -4.13 -41.53
C THR A 19 -39.08 -5.52 -41.82
N ALA A 20 -38.53 -6.26 -40.83
CA ALA A 20 -37.84 -7.52 -41.05
C ALA A 20 -37.90 -8.41 -39.78
N PRO A 21 -39.01 -9.13 -39.54
CA PRO A 21 -39.19 -9.91 -38.32
C PRO A 21 -38.23 -11.09 -38.18
N GLU A 22 -37.60 -11.55 -39.27
CA GLU A 22 -36.59 -12.61 -39.26
C GLU A 22 -35.28 -12.20 -38.56
N GLU A 23 -35.01 -10.90 -38.45
CA GLU A 23 -33.79 -10.36 -37.82
C GLU A 23 -33.93 -10.13 -36.30
N ILE A 24 -35.15 -10.27 -35.74
CA ILE A 24 -35.43 -9.98 -34.33
C ILE A 24 -34.58 -10.85 -33.39
N LEU A 25 -34.47 -12.15 -33.68
CA LEU A 25 -33.70 -13.12 -32.88
C LEU A 25 -32.17 -12.88 -32.94
N THR A 26 -31.70 -11.97 -33.78
CA THR A 26 -30.28 -11.55 -33.77
C THR A 26 -29.99 -10.44 -32.75
N LEU A 27 -31.05 -9.79 -32.25
CA LEU A 27 -30.99 -8.61 -31.39
C LEU A 27 -31.54 -8.87 -29.97
N CYS A 28 -32.34 -9.92 -29.78
CA CYS A 28 -32.87 -10.37 -28.49
C CYS A 28 -32.73 -11.89 -28.32
N ASP A 29 -32.81 -12.37 -27.08
CA ASP A 29 -32.65 -13.79 -26.77
C ASP A 29 -33.93 -14.60 -27.08
N ASP A 30 -35.10 -13.99 -26.85
CA ASP A 30 -36.40 -14.57 -27.19
C ASP A 30 -37.44 -13.48 -27.51
N TYR A 31 -38.47 -13.80 -28.29
CA TYR A 31 -39.54 -12.89 -28.70
C TYR A 31 -40.89 -13.60 -28.73
N ASP A 32 -41.85 -13.10 -27.95
CA ASP A 32 -43.22 -13.60 -27.97
C ASP A 32 -44.07 -12.79 -28.97
N CYS A 33 -44.42 -13.44 -30.08
CA CYS A 33 -45.24 -12.86 -31.13
C CYS A 33 -46.69 -12.57 -30.70
N GLU A 34 -47.22 -13.25 -29.69
CA GLU A 34 -48.62 -13.09 -29.26
C GLU A 34 -48.79 -11.85 -28.38
N THR A 35 -47.85 -11.61 -27.47
CA THR A 35 -47.85 -10.47 -26.54
C THR A 35 -47.05 -9.27 -27.07
N GLY A 36 -46.14 -9.49 -28.02
CA GLY A 36 -45.23 -8.46 -28.53
C GLY A 36 -44.10 -8.12 -27.56
N GLU A 37 -43.73 -9.06 -26.68
CA GLU A 37 -42.71 -8.88 -25.65
C GLU A 37 -41.33 -9.42 -26.09
N PHE A 38 -40.27 -8.70 -25.73
CA PHE A 38 -38.87 -9.07 -26.00
C PHE A 38 -38.19 -9.51 -24.71
N TYR A 39 -37.45 -10.63 -24.76
CA TYR A 39 -36.74 -11.18 -23.62
C TYR A 39 -35.23 -11.02 -23.77
N PHE A 40 -34.58 -10.72 -22.64
CA PHE A 40 -33.13 -10.53 -22.52
C PHE A 40 -32.64 -11.19 -21.24
N ASP A 41 -31.70 -12.11 -21.33
CA ASP A 41 -31.07 -12.77 -20.17
C ASP A 41 -29.92 -11.91 -19.63
N ARG A 42 -30.27 -10.74 -19.10
CA ARG A 42 -29.32 -9.71 -18.63
C ARG A 42 -29.71 -9.14 -17.28
N ASP A 43 -28.83 -8.30 -16.73
CA ASP A 43 -29.04 -7.70 -15.42
C ASP A 43 -30.25 -6.73 -15.42
N PRO A 44 -31.33 -7.05 -14.66
CA PRO A 44 -32.55 -6.26 -14.69
C PRO A 44 -32.38 -4.90 -13.99
N GLU A 45 -31.41 -4.76 -13.09
CA GLU A 45 -31.18 -3.53 -12.35
C GLU A 45 -30.43 -2.51 -13.20
N ALA A 46 -29.45 -2.96 -13.98
CA ALA A 46 -28.78 -2.16 -14.98
C ALA A 46 -29.76 -1.71 -16.09
N PHE A 47 -30.65 -2.60 -16.53
CA PHE A 47 -31.63 -2.24 -17.55
C PHE A 47 -32.56 -1.10 -17.12
N LYS A 48 -32.93 -1.00 -15.83
CA LYS A 48 -33.70 0.15 -15.33
C LYS A 48 -32.98 1.47 -15.60
N CYS A 49 -31.68 1.56 -15.33
CA CYS A 49 -30.87 2.74 -15.64
C CYS A 49 -30.81 3.02 -17.16
N ILE A 50 -30.77 1.98 -17.99
CA ILE A 50 -30.80 2.13 -19.45
C ILE A 50 -32.13 2.73 -19.93
N THR A 51 -33.25 2.33 -19.32
CA THR A 51 -34.56 2.88 -19.69
C THR A 51 -34.68 4.38 -19.36
N GLU A 52 -34.03 4.85 -18.29
CA GLU A 52 -34.01 6.26 -17.88
C GLU A 52 -33.49 7.19 -18.99
N LEU A 53 -32.58 6.72 -19.85
CA LEU A 53 -32.11 7.46 -21.04
C LEU A 53 -33.28 7.92 -21.91
N TYR A 54 -34.27 7.05 -22.13
CA TYR A 54 -35.36 7.36 -23.03
C TYR A 54 -36.39 8.29 -22.39
N PHE A 55 -36.51 8.28 -21.06
CA PHE A 55 -37.38 9.16 -20.29
C PHE A 55 -36.79 10.55 -20.08
N TYR A 56 -35.56 10.61 -19.57
CA TYR A 56 -34.94 11.84 -19.09
C TYR A 56 -33.90 12.38 -20.09
N GLY A 57 -33.28 11.51 -20.89
CA GLY A 57 -32.22 11.89 -21.84
C GLY A 57 -30.81 11.76 -21.28
N GLU A 58 -30.68 11.30 -20.04
CA GLU A 58 -29.42 11.09 -19.32
C GLU A 58 -29.50 9.78 -18.52
N ILE A 59 -28.33 9.18 -18.24
CA ILE A 59 -28.23 7.94 -17.48
C ILE A 59 -27.45 8.20 -16.18
N HIS A 60 -28.02 7.74 -15.07
CA HIS A 60 -27.31 7.62 -13.81
C HIS A 60 -27.11 6.16 -13.42
N MET A 61 -25.88 5.81 -13.06
CA MET A 61 -25.55 4.49 -12.56
C MET A 61 -26.02 4.35 -11.10
N LYS A 62 -26.82 3.32 -10.82
CA LYS A 62 -27.30 3.04 -9.47
C LYS A 62 -26.20 2.50 -8.56
N ARG A 63 -26.23 2.88 -7.28
CA ARG A 63 -25.30 2.37 -6.25
C ARG A 63 -25.45 0.85 -6.10
N GLY A 64 -24.32 0.13 -6.13
CA GLY A 64 -24.26 -1.33 -5.97
C GLY A 64 -24.03 -2.10 -7.28
N ILE A 65 -24.21 -1.46 -8.45
CA ILE A 65 -23.85 -2.05 -9.74
C ILE A 65 -22.35 -1.85 -9.97
N CYS A 66 -21.64 -2.90 -10.37
CA CYS A 66 -20.22 -2.79 -10.73
C CYS A 66 -20.05 -1.92 -11.98
N PRO A 67 -19.21 -0.86 -11.97
CA PRO A 67 -19.04 0.06 -13.11
C PRO A 67 -18.60 -0.65 -14.40
N MET A 68 -17.76 -1.68 -14.27
CA MET A 68 -17.29 -2.47 -15.41
C MET A 68 -18.39 -3.35 -16.01
N CYS A 69 -19.28 -3.90 -15.17
CA CYS A 69 -20.45 -4.62 -15.66
C CYS A 69 -21.43 -3.67 -16.33
N PHE A 70 -21.65 -2.48 -15.75
CA PHE A 70 -22.51 -1.46 -16.33
C PHE A 70 -22.01 -0.96 -17.69
N LEU A 71 -20.69 -0.81 -17.87
CA LEU A 71 -20.11 -0.48 -19.17
C LEU A 71 -20.42 -1.54 -20.23
N LYS A 72 -20.37 -2.83 -19.88
CA LYS A 72 -20.76 -3.94 -20.78
C LYS A 72 -22.25 -3.93 -21.09
N GLU A 73 -23.08 -3.45 -20.17
CA GLU A 73 -24.51 -3.22 -20.44
C GLU A 73 -24.68 -2.09 -21.46
N LEU A 74 -24.04 -0.94 -21.25
CA LEU A 74 -24.08 0.17 -22.22
C LEU A 74 -23.61 -0.26 -23.62
N GLU A 75 -22.52 -1.02 -23.70
CA GLU A 75 -22.01 -1.55 -24.97
C GLU A 75 -23.00 -2.50 -25.65
N TYR A 76 -23.61 -3.42 -24.89
CA TYR A 76 -24.64 -4.33 -25.41
C TYR A 76 -25.85 -3.56 -25.95
N TRP A 77 -26.32 -2.54 -25.22
CA TRP A 77 -27.44 -1.71 -25.63
C TRP A 77 -27.07 -0.69 -26.73
N ARG A 78 -25.80 -0.65 -27.15
CA ARG A 78 -25.23 0.31 -28.12
C ARG A 78 -25.46 1.76 -27.70
N ILE A 79 -25.27 2.03 -26.41
CA ILE A 79 -25.33 3.38 -25.84
C ILE A 79 -23.90 3.79 -25.53
N GLY A 80 -23.47 4.90 -26.11
CA GLY A 80 -22.14 5.42 -25.82
C GLY A 80 -22.06 6.05 -24.42
N PRO A 81 -20.86 6.08 -23.81
CA PRO A 81 -20.65 6.63 -22.47
C PRO A 81 -20.89 8.14 -22.39
N GLU A 82 -21.06 8.83 -23.52
CA GLU A 82 -21.47 10.23 -23.59
C GLU A 82 -22.89 10.49 -23.07
N CYS A 83 -23.74 9.46 -22.97
CA CYS A 83 -25.09 9.58 -22.41
C CYS A 83 -25.12 9.51 -20.87
N LEU A 84 -24.00 9.20 -20.22
CA LEU A 84 -23.86 9.27 -18.77
C LEU A 84 -23.74 10.72 -18.32
N ASP A 85 -24.46 11.05 -17.25
CA ASP A 85 -24.30 12.34 -16.59
C ASP A 85 -22.89 12.49 -15.99
N ASP A 86 -22.42 13.74 -15.87
CA ASP A 86 -21.08 14.09 -15.41
C ASP A 86 -20.74 13.47 -14.05
N CYS A 87 -21.71 13.34 -13.13
CA CYS A 87 -21.46 12.71 -11.83
C CYS A 87 -21.04 11.23 -11.94
N CYS A 88 -21.70 10.47 -12.82
CA CYS A 88 -21.43 9.04 -13.02
C CYS A 88 -20.24 8.82 -13.95
N LYS A 89 -20.03 9.74 -14.89
CA LYS A 89 -18.88 9.74 -15.79
C LYS A 89 -17.57 9.95 -15.04
N CYS A 90 -17.51 10.90 -14.11
CA CYS A 90 -16.35 11.10 -13.24
C CYS A 90 -16.03 9.84 -12.43
N HIS A 91 -17.05 9.25 -11.78
CA HIS A 91 -16.86 8.02 -11.00
C HIS A 91 -16.39 6.83 -11.86
N LEU A 92 -16.96 6.66 -13.05
CA LEU A 92 -16.54 5.60 -13.98
C LEU A 92 -15.09 5.79 -14.44
N GLN A 93 -14.69 7.03 -14.74
CA GLN A 93 -13.34 7.35 -15.16
C GLN A 93 -12.33 7.10 -14.03
N GLU A 94 -12.65 7.49 -12.78
CA GLU A 94 -11.81 7.18 -11.61
C GLU A 94 -11.58 5.66 -11.47
N VAL A 95 -12.64 4.85 -11.59
CA VAL A 95 -12.53 3.39 -11.50
C VAL A 95 -11.71 2.81 -12.67
N GLN A 96 -11.85 3.34 -13.88
CA GLN A 96 -11.04 2.93 -15.03
C GLN A 96 -9.57 3.27 -14.86
N ASP A 97 -9.26 4.48 -14.39
CA ASP A 97 -7.90 4.93 -14.12
C ASP A 97 -7.26 4.08 -13.00
N GLU A 98 -8.01 3.74 -11.95
CA GLU A 98 -7.55 2.84 -10.90
C GLU A 98 -7.25 1.43 -11.43
N LEU A 99 -8.13 0.87 -12.26
CA LEU A 99 -7.93 -0.44 -12.88
C LEU A 99 -6.76 -0.45 -13.86
N ALA A 100 -6.58 0.63 -14.63
CA ALA A 100 -5.45 0.80 -15.54
C ALA A 100 -4.12 0.88 -14.76
N GLU A 101 -4.09 1.63 -13.66
CA GLU A 101 -2.94 1.70 -12.75
C GLU A 101 -2.63 0.32 -12.15
N ILE A 102 -3.68 -0.43 -11.75
CA ILE A 102 -3.56 -1.80 -11.25
C ILE A 102 -2.98 -2.72 -12.32
N ALA A 103 -3.52 -2.69 -13.53
CA ALA A 103 -3.06 -3.52 -14.65
C ALA A 103 -1.62 -3.21 -15.04
N GLU A 104 -1.20 -1.93 -15.05
CA GLU A 104 0.17 -1.53 -15.32
C GLU A 104 1.14 -2.01 -14.22
N LYS A 105 0.75 -1.86 -12.95
CA LYS A 105 1.54 -2.40 -11.82
C LYS A 105 1.69 -3.91 -11.89
N VAL A 106 0.60 -4.63 -12.19
CA VAL A 106 0.65 -6.10 -12.37
C VAL A 106 1.55 -6.47 -13.55
N ARG A 107 1.42 -5.79 -14.69
CA ARG A 107 2.28 -6.00 -15.87
C ARG A 107 3.76 -5.79 -15.56
N THR A 108 4.10 -4.69 -14.87
CA THR A 108 5.50 -4.41 -14.51
C THR A 108 6.08 -5.46 -13.56
N LEU A 109 5.29 -5.96 -12.61
CA LEU A 109 5.69 -7.07 -11.73
C LEU A 109 5.94 -8.37 -12.50
N LEU A 110 5.13 -8.66 -13.52
CA LEU A 110 5.25 -9.85 -14.37
C LEU A 110 6.48 -9.77 -15.29
N VAL A 111 6.71 -8.62 -15.93
CA VAL A 111 7.91 -8.40 -16.77
C VAL A 111 9.20 -8.56 -15.96
N ASP A 112 9.22 -8.05 -14.72
CA ASP A 112 10.36 -8.22 -13.81
C ASP A 112 10.57 -9.71 -13.39
N ARG A 113 9.50 -10.52 -13.44
CA ARG A 113 9.57 -11.96 -13.17
C ARG A 113 10.16 -12.72 -14.37
N GLU A 114 9.60 -12.54 -15.56
CA GLU A 114 9.96 -13.32 -16.76
C GLU A 114 11.35 -12.98 -17.30
N GLY A 115 11.79 -11.72 -17.17
CA GLY A 115 13.09 -11.27 -17.68
C GLY A 115 13.15 -11.24 -19.22
N ASP A 116 14.09 -10.48 -19.76
CA ASP A 116 14.19 -10.27 -21.21
C ASP A 116 14.84 -11.50 -21.91
N PRO A 117 14.16 -12.22 -22.82
CA PRO A 117 14.70 -13.45 -23.43
C PRO A 117 15.98 -13.20 -24.24
N HIS A 118 16.15 -11.98 -24.77
CA HIS A 118 17.30 -11.55 -25.56
C HIS A 118 18.48 -11.04 -24.71
N ALA A 119 18.38 -11.10 -23.38
CA ALA A 119 19.44 -10.65 -22.48
C ALA A 119 20.71 -11.51 -22.60
N GLY A 120 21.87 -10.85 -22.70
CA GLY A 120 23.19 -11.50 -22.70
C GLY A 120 23.52 -12.18 -21.38
N GLY A 121 24.59 -12.99 -21.34
CA GLY A 121 24.97 -13.77 -20.15
C GLY A 121 25.15 -12.94 -18.87
N TRP A 122 25.78 -11.76 -19.00
CA TRP A 122 25.92 -10.80 -17.89
C TRP A 122 24.58 -10.25 -17.41
N GLN A 123 23.68 -9.90 -18.32
CA GLN A 123 22.35 -9.37 -17.97
C GLN A 123 21.47 -10.44 -17.28
N ARG A 124 21.59 -11.71 -17.69
CA ARG A 124 20.93 -12.84 -17.02
C ARG A 124 21.48 -13.06 -15.61
N PHE A 125 22.81 -13.02 -15.43
CA PHE A 125 23.44 -13.10 -14.11
C PHE A 125 23.02 -11.91 -13.23
N GLN A 126 23.02 -10.70 -13.80
CA GLN A 126 22.59 -9.48 -13.12
C GLN A 126 21.14 -9.58 -12.66
N ALA A 127 20.23 -10.05 -13.50
CA ALA A 127 18.83 -10.25 -13.15
C ALA A 127 18.65 -11.36 -12.09
N ALA A 128 19.41 -12.46 -12.18
CA ALA A 128 19.40 -13.50 -11.16
C ALA A 128 19.89 -12.98 -9.80
N LEU A 129 20.98 -12.21 -9.79
CA LEU A 129 21.53 -11.57 -8.58
C LEU A 129 20.57 -10.52 -8.01
N TRP A 130 19.89 -9.75 -8.87
CA TRP A 130 18.86 -8.80 -8.46
C TRP A 130 17.69 -9.52 -7.76
N ARG A 131 17.18 -10.61 -8.35
CA ARG A 131 16.12 -11.42 -7.73
C ARG A 131 16.56 -12.04 -6.40
N LEU A 132 17.79 -12.54 -6.33
CA LEU A 132 18.38 -13.10 -5.11
C LEU A 132 18.43 -12.08 -3.96
N MET A 133 18.77 -10.82 -4.25
CA MET A 133 19.00 -9.78 -3.25
C MET A 133 17.76 -8.95 -2.88
N GLU A 134 16.80 -8.80 -3.81
CA GLU A 134 15.63 -7.93 -3.63
C GLU A 134 14.34 -8.71 -3.29
N LYS A 135 14.21 -9.96 -3.78
CA LYS A 135 13.01 -10.78 -3.58
C LYS A 135 13.33 -11.99 -2.67
N PRO A 136 13.09 -11.91 -1.35
CA PRO A 136 13.43 -12.99 -0.42
C PRO A 136 12.67 -14.29 -0.69
N GLU A 137 11.47 -14.21 -1.26
CA GLU A 137 10.65 -15.38 -1.62
C GLU A 137 11.02 -16.01 -2.98
N SER A 138 12.01 -15.46 -3.69
CA SER A 138 12.37 -15.97 -5.01
C SER A 138 13.03 -17.35 -4.96
N SER A 139 13.80 -17.65 -3.92
CA SER A 139 14.57 -18.88 -3.80
C SER A 139 15.01 -19.13 -2.35
N LEU A 140 15.32 -20.38 -2.00
CA LEU A 140 15.86 -20.72 -0.67
C LEU A 140 17.14 -19.93 -0.31
N PRO A 141 18.12 -19.75 -1.22
CA PRO A 141 19.29 -18.90 -0.93
C PRO A 141 18.93 -17.43 -0.69
N ALA A 142 17.94 -16.89 -1.41
CA ALA A 142 17.46 -15.52 -1.18
C ALA A 142 16.88 -15.36 0.23
N HIS A 143 16.11 -16.36 0.66
CA HIS A 143 15.52 -16.38 1.99
C HIS A 143 16.58 -16.44 3.09
N ILE A 144 17.61 -17.29 2.91
CA ILE A 144 18.75 -17.38 3.85
C ILE A 144 19.49 -16.03 3.94
N ILE A 145 19.81 -15.40 2.80
CA ILE A 145 20.48 -14.09 2.77
C ILE A 145 19.65 -13.04 3.50
N ALA A 146 18.32 -13.03 3.30
CA ALA A 146 17.43 -12.10 3.99
C ALA A 146 17.43 -12.30 5.52
N ILE A 147 17.39 -13.55 5.99
CA ILE A 147 17.49 -13.87 7.43
C ILE A 147 18.84 -13.43 7.98
N VAL A 148 19.94 -13.72 7.28
CA VAL A 148 21.28 -13.31 7.71
C VAL A 148 21.37 -11.78 7.81
N SER A 149 20.92 -11.04 6.79
CA SER A 149 20.90 -9.57 6.84
C SER A 149 20.08 -9.04 8.01
N PHE A 150 18.92 -9.63 8.30
CA PHE A 150 18.10 -9.27 9.46
C PHE A 150 18.85 -9.49 10.78
N VAL A 151 19.52 -10.63 10.95
CA VAL A 151 20.35 -10.92 12.13
C VAL A 151 21.48 -9.90 12.28
N PHE A 152 22.16 -9.53 11.19
CA PHE A 152 23.21 -8.50 11.21
C PHE A 152 22.68 -7.13 11.64
N ILE A 153 21.45 -6.75 11.24
CA ILE A 153 20.80 -5.52 11.69
C ILE A 153 20.53 -5.55 13.20
N LEU A 154 20.00 -6.66 13.72
CA LEU A 154 19.76 -6.83 15.15
C LEU A 154 21.07 -6.76 15.95
N VAL A 155 22.10 -7.50 15.53
CA VAL A 155 23.41 -7.49 16.18
C VAL A 155 24.01 -6.08 16.16
N SER A 156 24.00 -5.38 15.03
CA SER A 156 24.50 -4.01 14.95
C SER A 156 23.72 -3.05 15.85
N SER A 157 22.41 -3.25 16.00
CA SER A 157 21.56 -2.40 16.86
C SER A 157 21.87 -2.64 18.34
N VAL A 158 22.02 -3.90 18.74
CA VAL A 158 22.42 -4.26 20.12
C VAL A 158 23.80 -3.73 20.43
N VAL A 159 24.79 -3.90 19.54
CA VAL A 159 26.15 -3.37 19.72
C VAL A 159 26.12 -1.85 19.88
N MET A 160 25.33 -1.14 19.07
CA MET A 160 25.14 0.31 19.21
C MET A 160 24.56 0.68 20.58
N CYS A 161 23.53 -0.01 21.05
CA CYS A 161 22.95 0.24 22.37
C CYS A 161 23.96 -0.02 23.50
N VAL A 162 24.65 -1.17 23.47
CA VAL A 162 25.66 -1.53 24.48
C VAL A 162 26.82 -0.55 24.47
N GLY A 163 27.23 -0.05 23.30
CA GLY A 163 28.28 0.97 23.18
C GLY A 163 27.95 2.31 23.82
N THR A 164 26.67 2.60 24.10
CA THR A 164 26.25 3.82 24.82
C THR A 164 26.28 3.67 26.34
N VAL A 165 26.46 2.46 26.87
CA VAL A 165 26.48 2.21 28.31
C VAL A 165 27.85 2.63 28.88
N PRO A 166 27.91 3.64 29.77
CA PRO A 166 29.18 4.18 30.26
C PRO A 166 29.97 3.15 31.08
N GLU A 167 29.30 2.23 31.76
CA GLU A 167 29.91 1.15 32.57
C GLU A 167 30.70 0.12 31.73
N LEU A 168 30.43 0.06 30.42
CA LEU A 168 31.07 -0.88 29.49
C LEU A 168 32.09 -0.19 28.57
N GLN A 169 32.23 1.14 28.68
CA GLN A 169 33.22 1.92 27.96
C GLN A 169 34.59 1.79 28.63
N VAL A 170 35.65 1.84 27.83
CA VAL A 170 37.03 1.72 28.30
C VAL A 170 37.70 3.09 28.19
N GLU A 171 38.47 3.47 29.20
CA GLU A 171 39.29 4.68 29.15
C GLU A 171 40.46 4.47 28.19
N ASP A 172 40.58 5.34 27.20
CA ASP A 172 41.75 5.39 26.32
C ASP A 172 42.96 6.00 27.05
N ALA A 173 44.14 5.97 26.43
CA ALA A 173 45.39 6.51 26.96
C ALA A 173 45.32 8.01 27.37
N GLU A 174 44.33 8.73 26.84
CA GLU A 174 44.06 10.15 27.10
C GLU A 174 42.96 10.37 28.16
N GLY A 175 42.45 9.29 28.79
CA GLY A 175 41.40 9.34 29.82
C GLY A 175 39.99 9.60 29.28
N THR A 176 39.79 9.47 27.95
CA THR A 176 38.48 9.63 27.32
C THR A 176 37.77 8.27 27.25
N LEU A 177 36.47 8.24 27.57
CA LEU A 177 35.67 7.01 27.45
C LEU A 177 35.45 6.65 25.97
N THR A 178 35.92 5.48 25.59
CA THR A 178 35.84 4.92 24.22
C THR A 178 35.10 3.59 24.21
N GLU A 179 34.64 3.20 23.02
CA GLU A 179 33.92 1.93 22.83
C GLU A 179 34.88 0.75 23.04
N HIS A 180 34.41 -0.33 23.68
CA HIS A 180 35.25 -1.49 23.92
C HIS A 180 35.73 -2.10 22.58
N PRO A 181 37.01 -2.49 22.44
CA PRO A 181 37.60 -2.91 21.15
C PRO A 181 36.98 -4.20 20.55
N THR A 182 36.25 -4.99 21.34
CA THR A 182 35.45 -6.10 20.81
C THR A 182 34.17 -5.61 20.13
N LEU A 183 33.50 -4.60 20.67
CA LEU A 183 32.29 -4.01 20.07
C LEU A 183 32.64 -3.33 18.75
N GLU A 184 33.77 -2.60 18.69
CA GLU A 184 34.25 -1.99 17.45
C GLU A 184 34.55 -3.04 16.37
N ARG A 185 35.12 -4.19 16.74
CA ARG A 185 35.35 -5.30 15.80
C ARG A 185 34.04 -5.88 15.28
N ILE A 186 33.06 -6.11 16.16
CA ILE A 186 31.74 -6.61 15.74
C ILE A 186 31.06 -5.59 14.82
N GLU A 187 31.10 -4.30 15.18
CA GLU A 187 30.55 -3.22 14.35
C GLU A 187 31.21 -3.18 12.97
N THR A 188 32.54 -3.29 12.91
CA THR A 188 33.29 -3.31 11.63
C THR A 188 32.87 -4.49 10.76
N VAL A 189 32.65 -5.67 11.35
CA VAL A 189 32.14 -6.86 10.63
C VAL A 189 30.71 -6.63 10.12
N CYS A 190 29.82 -6.07 10.94
CA CYS A 190 28.45 -5.74 10.53
C CYS A 190 28.43 -4.72 9.39
N ILE A 191 29.27 -3.69 9.44
CA ILE A 191 29.38 -2.68 8.39
C ILE A 191 29.96 -3.32 7.13
N GLY A 192 30.97 -4.19 7.25
CA GLY A 192 31.47 -4.98 6.12
C GLY A 192 30.36 -5.75 5.41
N TRP A 193 29.48 -6.42 6.17
CA TRP A 193 28.30 -7.09 5.62
C TRP A 193 27.34 -6.11 4.92
N PHE A 194 26.97 -4.99 5.56
CA PHE A 194 26.07 -4.00 4.95
C PHE A 194 26.65 -3.37 3.69
N THR A 195 27.96 -3.16 3.66
CA THR A 195 28.65 -2.61 2.49
C THR A 195 28.65 -3.62 1.35
N LEU A 196 28.95 -4.90 1.64
CA LEU A 196 28.84 -5.98 0.67
C LEU A 196 27.42 -6.05 0.10
N GLU A 197 26.41 -6.01 0.97
CA GLU A 197 25.01 -6.04 0.59
C GLU A 197 24.62 -4.87 -0.32
N TYR A 198 25.03 -3.64 0.04
CA TYR A 198 24.78 -2.43 -0.75
C TYR A 198 25.48 -2.47 -2.11
N VAL A 199 26.75 -2.91 -2.15
CA VAL A 199 27.53 -3.04 -3.39
C VAL A 199 26.91 -4.10 -4.30
N LEU A 200 26.54 -5.27 -3.77
CA LEU A 200 25.89 -6.32 -4.55
C LEU A 200 24.57 -5.82 -5.17
N ARG A 201 23.78 -5.05 -4.43
CA ARG A 201 22.55 -4.43 -4.97
C ARG A 201 22.84 -3.34 -5.98
N LEU A 202 23.83 -2.49 -5.72
CA LEU A 202 24.22 -1.44 -6.67
C LEU A 202 24.70 -2.06 -7.98
N VAL A 203 25.50 -3.14 -7.94
CA VAL A 203 25.99 -3.87 -9.12
C VAL A 203 24.84 -4.59 -9.85
N SER A 204 23.87 -5.16 -9.13
CA SER A 204 22.73 -5.84 -9.75
C SER A 204 21.66 -4.89 -10.31
N ALA A 205 21.58 -3.64 -9.83
CA ALA A 205 20.56 -2.68 -10.26
C ALA A 205 20.62 -2.34 -11.77
N PRO A 206 19.49 -2.33 -12.52
CA PRO A 206 19.48 -1.98 -13.94
C PRO A 206 19.83 -0.49 -14.18
N HIS A 207 19.32 0.42 -13.33
CA HIS A 207 19.60 1.85 -13.40
C HIS A 207 20.23 2.36 -12.10
N LYS A 208 21.54 2.61 -12.10
CA LYS A 208 22.33 2.95 -10.90
C LYS A 208 21.86 4.24 -10.21
N LEU A 209 21.60 5.31 -10.98
CA LEU A 209 21.19 6.59 -10.41
C LEU A 209 19.80 6.52 -9.76
N LYS A 210 18.84 5.88 -10.45
CA LYS A 210 17.50 5.63 -9.93
C LYS A 210 17.56 4.74 -8.68
N PHE A 211 18.47 3.77 -8.66
CA PHE A 211 18.72 2.94 -7.48
C PHE A 211 19.23 3.77 -6.30
N VAL A 212 20.30 4.55 -6.46
CA VAL A 212 20.88 5.33 -5.35
C VAL A 212 19.89 6.36 -4.78
N LEU A 213 19.05 6.95 -5.64
CA LEU A 213 18.03 7.94 -5.22
C LEU A 213 16.75 7.31 -4.63
N ALA A 214 16.60 5.99 -4.66
CA ALA A 214 15.42 5.34 -4.07
C ALA A 214 15.49 5.38 -2.53
N PHE A 215 14.36 5.68 -1.88
CA PHE A 215 14.28 5.92 -0.43
C PHE A 215 14.94 4.81 0.43
N MET A 216 14.65 3.53 0.13
CA MET A 216 15.23 2.41 0.88
C MET A 216 16.75 2.29 0.70
N ASN A 217 17.26 2.66 -0.48
CA ASN A 217 18.69 2.60 -0.77
C ASN A 217 19.45 3.79 -0.19
N ILE A 218 18.78 4.94 0.02
CA ILE A 218 19.32 6.06 0.80
C ILE A 218 19.54 5.63 2.24
N ILE A 219 18.59 4.91 2.85
CA ILE A 219 18.75 4.36 4.21
C ILE A 219 19.93 3.39 4.26
N ASP A 220 20.05 2.48 3.29
CA ASP A 220 21.18 1.55 3.20
C ASP A 220 22.54 2.28 3.08
N PHE A 221 22.60 3.40 2.35
CA PHE A 221 23.79 4.23 2.25
C PHE A 221 24.11 4.97 3.57
N MET A 222 23.09 5.60 4.17
CA MET A 222 23.23 6.31 5.45
C MET A 222 23.66 5.38 6.59
N ALA A 223 23.30 4.10 6.53
CA ALA A 223 23.70 3.07 7.48
C ALA A 223 25.22 2.80 7.49
N ILE A 224 25.88 2.85 6.33
CA ILE A 224 27.33 2.59 6.18
C ILE A 224 28.19 3.86 6.17
N MET A 225 27.60 5.00 5.75
CA MET A 225 28.30 6.27 5.59
C MET A 225 29.16 6.69 6.80
N PRO A 226 28.67 6.63 8.06
CA PRO A 226 29.43 7.13 9.21
C PRO A 226 30.83 6.53 9.33
N PHE A 227 30.97 5.22 9.08
CA PHE A 227 32.25 4.52 9.20
C PHE A 227 33.24 4.98 8.14
N TYR A 228 32.81 5.06 6.89
CA TYR A 228 33.67 5.50 5.79
C TYR A 228 34.06 6.97 5.92
N VAL A 229 33.15 7.83 6.36
CA VAL A 229 33.47 9.25 6.59
C VAL A 229 34.48 9.40 7.73
N VAL A 230 34.30 8.70 8.85
CA VAL A 230 35.29 8.73 9.95
C VAL A 230 36.63 8.18 9.48
N LEU A 231 36.66 7.07 8.76
CA LEU A 231 37.89 6.47 8.23
C LEU A 231 38.64 7.42 7.26
N VAL A 232 37.91 8.12 6.38
CA VAL A 232 38.49 9.11 5.47
C VAL A 232 39.00 10.32 6.25
N LEU A 233 38.23 10.82 7.22
CA LEU A 233 38.65 11.96 8.05
C LEU A 233 39.89 11.63 8.89
N THR A 234 40.02 10.42 9.44
CA THR A 234 41.21 10.04 10.23
C THR A 234 42.43 9.75 9.36
N SER A 235 42.24 9.17 8.17
CA SER A 235 43.36 8.86 7.25
C SER A 235 43.90 10.08 6.50
N PHE A 236 43.03 10.99 6.05
CA PHE A 236 43.43 12.21 5.32
C PHE A 236 43.61 13.43 6.25
N GLY A 237 42.94 13.47 7.41
CA GLY A 237 42.92 14.61 8.33
C GLY A 237 44.09 14.69 9.30
N ALA A 238 45.05 13.76 9.26
CA ALA A 238 46.27 13.82 10.07
C ALA A 238 47.18 15.04 9.76
N GLY A 239 46.84 15.88 8.76
CA GLY A 239 47.69 16.99 8.32
C GLY A 239 47.12 18.41 8.34
N VAL A 240 45.80 18.68 8.38
CA VAL A 240 45.32 20.03 7.97
C VAL A 240 44.08 20.60 8.69
N MET A 241 43.33 19.89 9.54
CA MET A 241 42.10 20.47 10.14
C MET A 241 42.15 20.56 11.66
N GLU A 242 41.78 21.72 12.20
CA GLU A 242 41.58 21.96 13.63
C GLU A 242 40.69 20.88 14.25
N LEU A 243 41.26 20.11 15.20
CA LEU A 243 40.65 18.94 15.84
C LEU A 243 39.26 19.20 16.44
N ALA A 244 38.96 20.44 16.87
CA ALA A 244 37.70 20.80 17.51
C ALA A 244 36.47 20.62 16.60
N ASN A 245 36.58 21.02 15.32
CA ASN A 245 35.50 20.84 14.34
C ASN A 245 35.36 19.38 13.92
N VAL A 246 36.46 18.62 13.93
CA VAL A 246 36.47 17.18 13.60
C VAL A 246 35.76 16.38 14.70
N GLN A 247 36.00 16.68 15.97
CA GLN A 247 35.33 15.98 17.09
C GLN A 247 33.82 16.18 17.07
N GLN A 248 33.34 17.40 16.83
CA GLN A 248 31.91 17.69 16.68
C GLN A 248 31.29 16.95 15.48
N ALA A 249 32.00 16.93 14.34
CA ALA A 249 31.57 16.19 13.15
C ALA A 249 31.48 14.68 13.41
N VAL A 250 32.48 14.09 14.07
CA VAL A 250 32.49 12.66 14.45
C VAL A 250 31.34 12.33 15.40
N GLN A 251 31.01 13.22 16.34
CA GLN A 251 29.88 13.05 17.25
C GLN A 251 28.53 13.06 16.50
N ALA A 252 28.36 13.97 15.54
CA ALA A 252 27.16 14.00 14.70
C ALA A 252 27.02 12.74 13.82
N LEU A 253 28.13 12.25 13.26
CA LEU A 253 28.16 11.00 12.48
C LEU A 253 27.79 9.77 13.34
N ARG A 254 28.08 9.80 14.65
CA ARG A 254 27.69 8.72 15.58
C ARG A 254 26.17 8.60 15.70
N ILE A 255 25.43 9.72 15.68
CA ILE A 255 23.95 9.71 15.69
C ILE A 255 23.40 9.07 14.41
N MET A 256 24.03 9.31 13.25
CA MET A 256 23.60 8.71 11.99
C MET A 256 23.67 7.17 11.99
N ARG A 257 24.43 6.53 12.89
CA ARG A 257 24.43 5.07 13.06
C ARG A 257 23.04 4.53 13.43
N ILE A 258 22.20 5.33 14.10
CA ILE A 258 20.79 4.98 14.41
C ILE A 258 20.01 4.71 13.12
N ALA A 259 20.38 5.33 11.99
CA ALA A 259 19.73 5.10 10.71
C ALA A 259 19.76 3.62 10.26
N ARG A 260 20.73 2.83 10.75
CA ARG A 260 20.82 1.39 10.49
C ARG A 260 19.58 0.63 10.96
N ILE A 261 18.90 1.08 12.02
CA ILE A 261 17.66 0.46 12.50
C ILE A 261 16.56 0.56 11.43
N PHE A 262 16.50 1.65 10.67
CA PHE A 262 15.52 1.81 9.59
C PHE A 262 15.73 0.83 8.43
N LYS A 263 16.89 0.17 8.35
CA LYS A 263 17.10 -0.93 7.39
C LYS A 263 16.14 -2.10 7.63
N LEU A 264 15.60 -2.25 8.84
CA LEU A 264 14.52 -3.19 9.15
C LEU A 264 13.27 -2.97 8.30
N ALA A 265 13.03 -1.74 7.82
CA ALA A 265 11.90 -1.44 6.95
C ALA A 265 11.92 -2.28 5.66
N ARG A 266 13.11 -2.64 5.13
CA ARG A 266 13.22 -3.52 3.96
C ARG A 266 12.73 -4.95 4.24
N HIS A 267 12.87 -5.41 5.47
CA HIS A 267 12.50 -6.77 5.88
C HIS A 267 11.09 -6.86 6.47
N SER A 268 10.40 -5.73 6.66
CA SER A 268 9.04 -5.69 7.18
C SER A 268 8.09 -5.08 6.15
N SER A 269 7.24 -5.93 5.58
CA SER A 269 6.14 -5.50 4.69
C SER A 269 5.25 -4.45 5.39
N GLY A 270 4.99 -4.62 6.69
CA GLY A 270 4.25 -3.66 7.50
C GLY A 270 4.86 -2.25 7.51
N LEU A 271 6.19 -2.13 7.69
CA LEU A 271 6.87 -0.83 7.65
C LEU A 271 6.88 -0.19 6.26
N GLN A 272 6.96 -1.00 5.19
CA GLN A 272 6.90 -0.49 3.81
C GLN A 272 5.51 0.04 3.48
N THR A 273 4.47 -0.69 3.88
CA THR A 273 3.08 -0.25 3.76
C THR A 273 2.83 1.01 4.58
N LEU A 274 3.33 1.06 5.82
CA LEU A 274 3.25 2.25 6.67
C LEU A 274 3.94 3.45 6.00
N THR A 275 5.15 3.28 5.47
CA THR A 275 5.89 4.36 4.79
C THR A 275 5.14 4.86 3.55
N SER A 276 4.58 3.95 2.76
CA SER A 276 3.82 4.29 1.56
C SER A 276 2.51 5.00 1.90
N ALA A 277 1.82 4.54 2.95
CA ALA A 277 0.60 5.17 3.43
C ALA A 277 0.88 6.55 4.05
N LEU A 278 1.96 6.71 4.82
CA LEU A 278 2.40 8.01 5.34
C LEU A 278 2.74 8.99 4.20
N LYS A 279 3.41 8.52 3.15
CA LYS A 279 3.70 9.33 1.96
C LYS A 279 2.41 9.80 1.27
N SER A 280 1.42 8.92 1.16
CA SER A 280 0.10 9.27 0.60
C SER A 280 -0.63 10.29 1.47
N SER A 281 -0.57 10.13 2.78
CA SER A 281 -1.23 10.99 3.77
C SER A 281 -0.39 12.22 4.17
N PHE A 282 0.69 12.56 3.43
CA PHE A 282 1.59 13.65 3.83
C PHE A 282 0.90 15.01 3.87
N LYS A 283 -0.09 15.24 3.01
CA LYS A 283 -0.92 16.47 3.02
C LYS A 283 -1.72 16.58 4.32
N GLU A 284 -2.35 15.49 4.74
CA GLU A 284 -3.14 15.43 5.97
C GLU A 284 -2.26 15.52 7.22
N LEU A 285 -1.12 14.83 7.22
CA LEU A 285 -0.12 14.92 8.30
C LEU A 285 0.44 16.34 8.41
N GLY A 286 0.72 17.00 7.27
CA GLY A 286 1.16 18.39 7.24
C GLY A 286 0.12 19.35 7.82
N LEU A 287 -1.16 19.10 7.55
CA LEU A 287 -2.26 19.88 8.14
C LEU A 287 -2.35 19.70 9.67
N LEU A 288 -2.22 18.46 10.16
CA LEU A 288 -2.15 18.17 11.59
C LEU A 288 -0.99 18.91 12.27
N LEU A 289 0.21 18.82 11.70
CA LEU A 289 1.40 19.51 12.22
C LEU A 289 1.24 21.04 12.18
N MET A 290 0.60 21.59 11.16
CA MET A 290 0.30 23.02 11.08
C MET A 290 -0.65 23.46 12.21
N TYR A 291 -1.74 22.74 12.46
CA TYR A 291 -2.66 23.06 13.55
C TYR A 291 -2.00 22.95 14.93
N MET A 292 -1.22 21.89 15.16
CA MET A 292 -0.44 21.75 16.39
C MET A 292 0.59 22.86 16.53
N GLY A 293 1.29 23.24 15.46
CA GLY A 293 2.27 24.33 15.48
C GLY A 293 1.67 25.68 15.85
N VAL A 294 0.50 26.02 15.27
CA VAL A 294 -0.24 27.26 15.63
C VAL A 294 -0.69 27.22 17.09
N GLY A 295 -1.22 26.09 17.55
CA GLY A 295 -1.65 25.93 18.94
C GLY A 295 -0.50 26.04 19.94
N VAL A 296 0.61 25.35 19.68
CA VAL A 296 1.83 25.41 20.51
C VAL A 296 2.32 26.84 20.61
N PHE A 297 2.40 27.56 19.50
CA PHE A 297 2.81 28.96 19.51
C PHE A 297 1.86 29.83 20.35
N LEU A 298 0.56 29.74 20.10
CA LEU A 298 -0.47 30.54 20.76
C LEU A 298 -0.50 30.30 22.28
N PHE A 299 -0.64 29.04 22.70
CA PHE A 299 -0.80 28.70 24.12
C PHE A 299 0.50 28.92 24.91
N SER A 300 1.66 28.81 24.27
CA SER A 300 2.94 29.16 24.89
C SER A 300 3.10 30.66 25.12
N ALA A 301 2.69 31.48 24.16
CA ALA A 301 2.69 32.94 24.31
C ALA A 301 1.72 33.39 25.41
N LEU A 302 0.52 32.79 25.47
CA LEU A 302 -0.45 33.04 26.55
C LEU A 302 0.07 32.54 27.90
N GLY A 303 0.63 31.33 27.96
CA GLY A 303 1.20 30.75 29.19
C GLY A 303 2.32 31.63 29.75
N TYR A 304 3.25 32.06 28.90
CA TYR A 304 4.32 32.99 29.30
C TYR A 304 3.75 34.32 29.83
N THR A 305 2.86 34.97 29.08
CA THR A 305 2.34 36.29 29.48
C THR A 305 1.48 36.24 30.75
N MET A 306 0.77 35.13 31.00
CA MET A 306 -0.03 34.94 32.22
C MET A 306 0.83 34.57 33.44
N GLU A 307 1.96 33.91 33.25
CA GLU A 307 2.82 33.43 34.34
C GLU A 307 4.04 34.32 34.62
N GLN A 308 4.37 35.28 33.75
CA GLN A 308 5.58 36.13 33.86
C GLN A 308 5.68 36.91 35.19
N ASN A 309 4.55 37.16 35.86
CA ASN A 309 4.51 37.91 37.11
C ASN A 309 4.64 37.03 38.36
N HIS A 310 4.69 35.70 38.22
CA HIS A 310 4.80 34.78 39.35
C HIS A 310 6.28 34.49 39.67
N PRO A 311 6.74 34.68 40.93
CA PRO A 311 8.17 34.60 41.28
C PRO A 311 8.77 33.21 41.04
N ASP A 312 8.00 32.14 41.26
CA ASP A 312 8.47 30.76 41.05
C ASP A 312 8.05 30.16 39.70
N THR A 313 7.88 30.98 38.66
CA THR A 313 7.48 30.48 37.35
C THR A 313 8.62 29.77 36.62
N LEU A 314 8.30 28.70 35.90
CA LEU A 314 9.22 27.99 34.99
C LEU A 314 9.09 28.48 33.54
N PHE A 315 8.19 29.45 33.29
CA PHE A 315 7.94 30.07 31.99
C PHE A 315 8.91 31.24 31.78
N THR A 316 10.19 30.95 31.50
CA THR A 316 11.24 31.99 31.37
C THR A 316 11.19 32.72 30.02
N SER A 317 10.74 32.05 28.95
CA SER A 317 10.71 32.57 27.59
C SER A 317 9.66 31.83 26.77
N ILE A 318 9.13 32.47 25.72
CA ILE A 318 8.12 31.84 24.85
C ILE A 318 8.63 30.53 24.24
N PRO A 319 9.87 30.42 23.71
CA PRO A 319 10.37 29.16 23.17
C PRO A 319 10.53 28.06 24.24
N GLN A 320 10.91 28.40 25.47
CA GLN A 320 10.95 27.42 26.57
C GLN A 320 9.53 26.93 26.90
N SER A 321 8.53 27.80 26.82
CA SER A 321 7.12 27.45 27.00
C SER A 321 6.57 26.53 25.90
N PHE A 322 7.22 26.43 24.72
CA PHE A 322 6.82 25.47 23.67
C PHE A 322 6.84 24.03 24.19
N TRP A 323 7.84 23.67 25.00
CA TRP A 323 7.90 22.34 25.60
C TRP A 323 6.65 22.03 26.41
N TRP A 324 6.24 22.97 27.28
CA TRP A 324 5.02 22.85 28.07
C TRP A 324 3.75 22.74 27.21
N ALA A 325 3.62 23.58 26.18
CA ALA A 325 2.44 23.55 25.32
C ALA A 325 2.36 22.26 24.50
N VAL A 326 3.49 21.76 23.98
CA VAL A 326 3.55 20.47 23.27
C VAL A 326 3.07 19.36 24.18
N ILE A 327 3.66 19.18 25.37
CA ILE A 327 3.30 18.07 26.27
C ILE A 327 1.87 18.17 26.82
N THR A 328 1.33 19.38 26.95
CA THR A 328 -0.04 19.63 27.43
C THR A 328 -1.06 19.37 26.33
N MET A 329 -0.81 19.87 25.11
CA MET A 329 -1.69 19.66 23.95
C MET A 329 -1.71 18.19 23.51
N THR A 330 -0.58 17.48 23.60
CA THR A 330 -0.50 16.04 23.31
C THR A 330 -0.89 15.16 24.50
N THR A 331 -1.42 15.74 25.57
CA THR A 331 -1.92 15.03 26.76
C THR A 331 -0.89 14.15 27.47
N VAL A 332 0.41 14.42 27.29
CA VAL A 332 1.52 13.68 27.94
C VAL A 332 1.71 14.15 29.38
N GLY A 333 1.84 15.47 29.57
CA GLY A 333 1.84 16.09 30.89
C GLY A 333 2.87 15.55 31.89
N TYR A 334 4.17 15.60 31.57
CA TYR A 334 5.24 15.16 32.50
C TYR A 334 5.19 15.86 33.88
N GLY A 335 4.65 17.09 33.95
CA GLY A 335 4.50 17.84 35.19
C GLY A 335 5.77 18.57 35.64
N ASP A 336 6.80 18.59 34.80
CA ASP A 336 8.05 19.32 34.99
C ASP A 336 7.87 20.85 34.84
N VAL A 337 6.98 21.28 33.93
CA VAL A 337 6.55 22.68 33.79
C VAL A 337 5.03 22.75 33.92
N TYR A 338 4.52 23.64 34.77
CA TYR A 338 3.08 23.85 34.94
C TYR A 338 2.77 25.25 35.46
N PRO A 339 1.62 25.84 35.08
CA PRO A 339 1.25 27.18 35.52
C PRO A 339 0.81 27.20 36.98
N LYS A 340 1.25 28.22 37.71
CA LYS A 340 0.94 28.43 39.13
C LYS A 340 -0.20 29.43 39.31
N THR A 341 -0.36 30.38 38.39
CA THR A 341 -1.43 31.38 38.46
C THR A 341 -2.79 30.79 38.05
N THR A 342 -3.87 31.39 38.55
CA THR A 342 -5.23 30.98 38.19
C THR A 342 -5.51 31.15 36.69
N LEU A 343 -4.99 32.22 36.07
CA LEU A 343 -5.14 32.48 34.64
C LEU A 343 -4.35 31.46 33.81
N GLY A 344 -3.11 31.16 34.20
CA GLY A 344 -2.31 30.13 33.56
C GLY A 344 -2.94 28.74 33.65
N ARG A 345 -3.58 28.40 34.78
CA ARG A 345 -4.37 27.15 34.92
C ARG A 345 -5.59 27.10 34.01
N CYS A 346 -6.28 28.22 33.81
CA CYS A 346 -7.36 28.32 32.84
C CYS A 346 -6.85 28.13 31.41
N ASN A 347 -5.74 28.78 31.06
CA ASN A 347 -5.06 28.59 29.78
C ASN A 347 -4.63 27.13 29.57
N ALA A 348 -4.13 26.46 30.62
CA ALA A 348 -3.80 25.04 30.56
C ALA A 348 -5.01 24.17 30.22
N ALA A 349 -6.14 24.40 30.89
CA ALA A 349 -7.39 23.66 30.64
C ALA A 349 -7.88 23.84 29.20
N ILE A 350 -7.84 25.08 28.68
CA ILE A 350 -8.20 25.37 27.29
C ILE A 350 -7.21 24.73 26.31
N SER A 351 -5.91 24.79 26.61
CA SER A 351 -4.86 24.26 25.74
C SER A 351 -4.94 22.73 25.57
N PHE A 352 -5.19 21.99 26.65
CA PHE A 352 -5.41 20.54 26.60
C PHE A 352 -6.65 20.21 25.77
N LEU A 353 -7.78 20.88 26.02
CA LEU A 353 -9.02 20.64 25.29
C LEU A 353 -8.85 20.92 23.79
N CYS A 354 -8.20 22.04 23.46
CA CYS A 354 -7.88 22.40 22.08
C CYS A 354 -6.93 21.40 21.42
N GLY A 355 -5.92 20.92 22.15
CA GLY A 355 -4.98 19.89 21.68
C GLY A 355 -5.67 18.57 21.32
N VAL A 356 -6.57 18.08 22.18
CA VAL A 356 -7.36 16.87 21.91
C VAL A 356 -8.19 17.03 20.63
N ILE A 357 -8.86 18.17 20.46
CA ILE A 357 -9.65 18.45 19.25
C ILE A 357 -8.76 18.56 18.01
N ALA A 358 -7.62 19.26 18.11
CA ALA A 358 -6.68 19.45 17.01
C ALA A 358 -6.07 18.13 16.52
N ILE A 359 -5.85 17.17 17.43
CA ILE A 359 -5.37 15.83 17.10
C ILE A 359 -6.51 14.97 16.54
N ALA A 360 -7.70 15.02 17.12
CA ALA A 360 -8.83 14.19 16.71
C ALA A 360 -9.34 14.49 15.28
N LEU A 361 -9.34 15.77 14.86
CA LEU A 361 -9.92 16.17 13.57
C LEU A 361 -9.18 15.56 12.35
N PRO A 362 -7.84 15.64 12.22
CA PRO A 362 -7.14 15.09 11.07
C PRO A 362 -6.93 13.56 11.14
N ILE A 363 -6.96 12.97 12.34
CA ILE A 363 -6.77 11.52 12.51
C ILE A 363 -7.81 10.72 11.72
N HIS A 364 -9.08 11.13 11.73
CA HIS A 364 -10.13 10.37 11.06
C HIS A 364 -9.96 10.31 9.52
N PRO A 365 -9.74 11.43 8.81
CA PRO A 365 -9.34 11.41 7.40
C PRO A 365 -8.07 10.60 7.12
N ILE A 366 -7.05 10.71 7.98
CA ILE A 366 -5.80 9.93 7.84
C ILE A 366 -6.09 8.43 7.91
N ILE A 367 -6.92 7.98 8.85
CA ILE A 367 -7.31 6.57 8.98
C ILE A 367 -8.09 6.11 7.77
N ASN A 368 -9.07 6.90 7.30
CA ASN A 368 -9.86 6.54 6.12
C ASN A 368 -8.97 6.40 4.87
N ASN A 369 -8.04 7.34 4.66
CA ASN A 369 -7.06 7.26 3.57
C ASN A 369 -6.12 6.05 3.72
N PHE A 370 -5.71 5.73 4.95
CA PHE A 370 -4.89 4.55 5.23
C PHE A 370 -5.64 3.26 4.88
N VAL A 371 -6.91 3.13 5.28
CA VAL A 371 -7.75 1.96 4.98
C VAL A 371 -7.98 1.81 3.48
N LEU A 372 -8.28 2.91 2.78
CA LEU A 372 -8.44 2.90 1.32
C LEU A 372 -7.15 2.43 0.62
N PHE A 373 -6.00 2.99 1.01
CA PHE A 373 -4.71 2.61 0.43
C PHE A 373 -4.35 1.15 0.74
N TYR A 374 -4.59 0.69 1.97
CA TYR A 374 -4.37 -0.68 2.38
C TYR A 374 -5.22 -1.67 1.56
N ASN A 375 -6.51 -1.39 1.39
CA ASN A 375 -7.40 -2.21 0.58
C ASN A 375 -6.97 -2.23 -0.89
N LYS A 376 -6.60 -1.08 -1.46
CA LYS A 376 -6.07 -0.99 -2.84
C LYS A 376 -4.80 -1.84 -3.01
N GLN A 377 -3.90 -1.80 -2.03
CA GLN A 377 -2.69 -2.63 -2.04
C GLN A 377 -3.00 -4.14 -1.94
N GLN A 378 -4.00 -4.53 -1.15
CA GLN A 378 -4.43 -5.92 -1.03
C GLN A 378 -5.07 -6.45 -2.33
N VAL A 379 -5.88 -5.62 -3.00
CA VAL A 379 -6.45 -5.94 -4.32
C VAL A 379 -5.35 -6.12 -5.36
N LEU A 380 -4.35 -5.23 -5.38
CA LEU A 380 -3.17 -5.34 -6.25
C LEU A 380 -2.44 -6.68 -6.05
N GLU A 381 -2.20 -7.06 -4.80
CA GLU A 381 -1.51 -8.32 -4.49
C GLU A 381 -2.34 -9.54 -4.94
N THR A 382 -3.65 -9.50 -4.75
CA THR A 382 -4.57 -10.58 -5.14
C THR A 382 -4.67 -10.70 -6.66
N ALA A 383 -4.81 -9.59 -7.37
CA ALA A 383 -4.84 -9.54 -8.83
C ALA A 383 -3.52 -10.05 -9.44
N ALA A 384 -2.38 -9.65 -8.87
CA ALA A 384 -1.07 -10.15 -9.31
C ALA A 384 -0.94 -11.67 -9.12
N LYS A 385 -1.39 -12.20 -7.97
CA LYS A 385 -1.39 -13.65 -7.71
C LYS A 385 -2.28 -14.39 -8.70
N HIS A 386 -3.48 -13.88 -8.97
CA HIS A 386 -4.41 -14.50 -9.90
C HIS A 386 -3.86 -14.52 -11.34
N GLU A 387 -3.25 -13.43 -11.80
CA GLU A 387 -2.66 -13.37 -13.14
C GLU A 387 -1.49 -14.35 -13.30
N ILE A 388 -0.66 -14.50 -12.26
CA ILE A 388 0.42 -15.50 -12.23
C ILE A 388 -0.14 -16.93 -12.32
N GLU A 389 -1.22 -17.22 -11.58
CA GLU A 389 -1.88 -18.53 -11.61
C GLU A 389 -2.47 -18.83 -12.98
N LEU A 390 -3.16 -17.85 -13.60
CA LEU A 390 -3.68 -17.98 -14.96
C LEU A 390 -2.57 -18.22 -15.99
N MET A 391 -1.43 -17.55 -15.86
CA MET A 391 -0.26 -17.79 -16.71
C MET A 391 0.28 -19.21 -16.57
N GLN A 392 0.37 -19.73 -15.34
CA GLN A 392 0.79 -21.11 -15.09
C GLN A 392 -0.18 -22.11 -15.74
N LEU A 393 -1.48 -21.89 -15.59
CA LEU A 393 -2.50 -22.74 -16.22
C LEU A 393 -2.40 -22.70 -17.76
N ARG A 394 -2.24 -21.51 -18.36
CA ARG A 394 -2.04 -21.37 -19.81
C ARG A 394 -0.78 -22.08 -20.29
N SER A 395 0.32 -22.01 -19.53
CA SER A 395 1.57 -22.72 -19.86
C SER A 395 1.40 -24.24 -19.82
N CYS A 396 0.76 -24.78 -18.77
CA CYS A 396 0.43 -26.20 -18.66
C CYS A 396 -0.51 -26.66 -19.79
N GLN A 397 -1.49 -25.84 -20.16
CA GLN A 397 -2.39 -26.13 -21.29
C GLN A 397 -1.63 -26.16 -22.62
N ALA A 398 -0.72 -25.20 -22.85
CA ALA A 398 0.11 -25.17 -24.05
C ALA A 398 1.04 -26.39 -24.14
N GLU A 399 1.70 -26.77 -23.04
CA GLU A 399 2.53 -27.99 -22.98
C GLU A 399 1.71 -29.25 -23.27
N ARG A 400 0.51 -29.37 -22.68
CA ARG A 400 -0.41 -30.48 -22.96
C ARG A 400 -0.80 -30.53 -24.45
N ALA A 401 -1.15 -29.39 -25.04
CA ALA A 401 -1.49 -29.30 -26.47
C ALA A 401 -0.33 -29.74 -27.37
N LEU A 402 0.91 -29.34 -27.04
CA LEU A 402 2.13 -29.76 -27.74
C LEU A 402 2.41 -31.27 -27.59
N THR A 403 2.25 -31.83 -26.39
CA THR A 403 2.43 -33.27 -26.17
C THR A 403 1.40 -34.11 -26.95
N CYS A 404 0.13 -33.68 -26.98
CA CYS A 404 -0.92 -34.32 -27.79
C CYS A 404 -0.65 -34.22 -29.29
N ALA A 405 -0.01 -33.16 -29.77
CA ALA A 405 0.36 -32.99 -31.17
C ALA A 405 1.59 -33.83 -31.59
N SER A 406 2.51 -34.12 -30.64
CA SER A 406 3.71 -34.93 -30.88
C SER A 406 3.52 -36.44 -30.66
N GLY A 407 2.45 -36.85 -29.97
CA GLY A 407 2.06 -38.24 -29.79
C GLY A 407 1.24 -38.73 -30.98
N GLY A 408 1.90 -39.35 -31.96
CA GLY A 408 1.23 -40.04 -33.06
C GLY A 408 0.31 -41.16 -32.56
N GLU A 409 -0.92 -41.15 -33.07
CA GLU A 409 -1.87 -42.27 -33.18
C GLU A 409 -2.09 -43.11 -31.90
N GLY A 410 -2.93 -42.58 -31.02
CA GLY A 410 -3.59 -43.35 -29.97
C GLY A 410 -4.89 -42.66 -29.56
N SER A 411 -5.99 -43.02 -30.22
CA SER A 411 -7.34 -42.53 -29.93
C SER A 411 -7.71 -42.80 -28.46
N SER A 412 -7.55 -41.79 -27.61
CA SER A 412 -8.28 -41.68 -26.35
C SER A 412 -8.88 -40.29 -26.30
N ALA A 413 -10.21 -40.23 -26.37
CA ALA A 413 -10.99 -39.01 -26.28
C ALA A 413 -10.55 -38.18 -25.06
N CYS A 414 -9.98 -37.01 -25.33
CA CYS A 414 -9.66 -36.03 -24.29
C CYS A 414 -10.97 -35.45 -23.77
N HIS A 415 -11.42 -35.91 -22.61
CA HIS A 415 -12.46 -35.24 -21.85
C HIS A 415 -12.00 -33.80 -21.57
N SER A 416 -12.69 -32.83 -22.16
CA SER A 416 -12.58 -31.43 -21.78
C SER A 416 -13.21 -31.28 -20.40
N ASP A 417 -12.40 -31.29 -19.35
CA ASP A 417 -12.83 -31.02 -17.97
C ASP A 417 -13.11 -29.52 -17.76
N THR A 418 -14.06 -28.98 -18.54
CA THR A 418 -14.79 -27.76 -18.18
C THR A 418 -16.22 -28.18 -17.84
N PHE A 419 -16.34 -29.04 -16.84
CA PHE A 419 -17.62 -29.52 -16.35
C PHE A 419 -18.16 -28.50 -15.34
N LEU A 420 -19.11 -27.65 -15.74
CA LEU A 420 -19.92 -26.88 -14.79
C LEU A 420 -20.88 -27.86 -14.09
N PRO A 421 -20.77 -28.14 -12.78
CA PRO A 421 -21.51 -29.24 -12.14
C PRO A 421 -23.02 -29.00 -11.94
N LEU A 422 -23.56 -27.88 -12.42
CA LEU A 422 -24.90 -27.40 -12.05
C LEU A 422 -26.04 -27.88 -12.95
N LEU A 423 -25.76 -28.61 -14.04
CA LEU A 423 -26.81 -29.07 -14.98
C LEU A 423 -27.01 -30.59 -14.94
N ARG A 424 -27.14 -31.15 -13.73
CA ARG A 424 -27.71 -32.49 -13.57
C ARG A 424 -29.13 -32.37 -13.02
N GLU A 425 -30.10 -32.18 -13.91
CA GLU A 425 -31.48 -32.51 -13.57
C GLU A 425 -31.57 -34.00 -13.27
N PRO A 426 -32.04 -34.42 -12.08
CA PRO A 426 -32.31 -35.81 -11.83
C PRO A 426 -33.65 -36.16 -12.50
N ARG A 427 -33.58 -36.91 -13.61
CA ARG A 427 -34.74 -37.63 -14.14
C ARG A 427 -35.30 -38.54 -13.05
N GLY A 428 -36.55 -38.32 -12.67
CA GLY A 428 -37.35 -39.31 -11.93
C GLY A 428 -37.47 -40.63 -12.72
N PRO A 429 -37.86 -41.73 -12.06
CA PRO A 429 -39.28 -41.85 -11.72
C PRO A 429 -39.59 -42.48 -10.35
N GLY A 430 -40.66 -41.98 -9.72
CA GLY A 430 -41.70 -42.82 -9.10
C GLY A 430 -41.48 -43.43 -7.70
N VAL A 431 -42.28 -42.89 -6.76
CA VAL A 431 -43.04 -43.59 -5.70
C VAL A 431 -42.51 -43.56 -4.23
N ARG A 432 -43.21 -42.70 -3.46
CA ARG A 432 -43.73 -42.78 -2.07
C ARG A 432 -42.83 -42.58 -0.83
N SER A 433 -43.22 -41.50 -0.13
CA SER A 433 -43.48 -41.32 1.31
C SER A 433 -42.33 -41.49 2.32
N SER A 434 -41.93 -40.38 2.93
CA SER A 434 -42.17 -40.15 4.36
C SER A 434 -41.86 -38.69 4.73
N SER A 435 -42.78 -38.10 5.48
CA SER A 435 -42.65 -36.89 6.27
C SER A 435 -41.43 -36.89 7.20
N ALA A 436 -40.72 -35.76 7.28
CA ALA A 436 -40.08 -35.28 8.51
C ALA A 436 -39.73 -33.80 8.35
N ASP A 437 -40.32 -32.98 9.22
CA ASP A 437 -39.97 -31.59 9.50
C ASP A 437 -38.49 -31.45 9.84
N THR A 438 -37.84 -30.35 9.44
CA THR A 438 -37.01 -29.53 10.34
C THR A 438 -36.62 -28.21 9.69
N SER A 439 -36.96 -27.15 10.42
CA SER A 439 -36.64 -25.74 10.25
C SER A 439 -35.13 -25.47 10.14
N PHE A 440 -34.74 -24.61 9.20
CA PHE A 440 -33.39 -24.08 9.08
C PHE A 440 -33.27 -22.80 9.92
N GLU A 441 -32.54 -22.89 11.03
CA GLU A 441 -32.12 -21.74 11.84
C GLU A 441 -30.98 -20.99 11.14
N THR A 442 -31.19 -19.69 10.94
CA THR A 442 -30.19 -18.71 10.52
C THR A 442 -29.32 -18.34 11.72
N THR A 443 -28.06 -18.77 11.74
CA THR A 443 -27.06 -18.24 12.68
C THR A 443 -26.43 -16.97 12.12
N ALA A 444 -26.85 -15.86 12.72
CA ALA A 444 -26.11 -14.61 12.72
C ALA A 444 -25.06 -14.68 13.84
N GLU A 445 -23.79 -14.89 13.48
CA GLU A 445 -22.65 -14.70 14.39
C GLU A 445 -21.74 -13.62 13.80
N ALA A 446 -22.03 -12.36 14.12
CA ALA A 446 -21.12 -11.24 13.91
C ALA A 446 -21.52 -10.02 14.76
N SER A 447 -21.68 -10.18 16.07
CA SER A 447 -21.86 -9.03 16.97
C SER A 447 -21.70 -9.36 18.45
N GLU A 448 -20.58 -9.96 18.88
CA GLU A 448 -20.13 -9.90 20.28
C GLU A 448 -18.60 -9.93 20.37
N LEU A 449 -17.96 -8.77 20.21
CA LEU A 449 -16.55 -8.60 20.58
C LEU A 449 -16.20 -7.15 20.98
N PHE A 450 -17.16 -6.42 21.53
CA PHE A 450 -16.94 -5.15 22.22
C PHE A 450 -17.87 -5.06 23.44
N SER A 451 -17.48 -5.73 24.52
CA SER A 451 -17.79 -5.30 25.90
C SER A 451 -17.02 -6.18 26.87
N SER A 452 -15.77 -5.80 27.18
CA SER A 452 -15.12 -6.04 28.48
C SER A 452 -13.93 -5.10 28.60
#